data_AF-Q2B039-F1
#
_entry.id   AF-Q2B039-F1
#
_cell.length_a   1.000
_cell.length_b   1.000
_cell.length_c   1.000
_cell.angle_alpha   90.00
_cell.angle_beta   90.00
_cell.angle_gamma   90.00
#
_symmetry.space_group_name_H-M   'P 1'
#
loop_
_entity.id
_entity.type
_entity.pdbx_description
1 polymer ?
#
loop_
_entity_poly.entity_id
_entity_poly.type
_entity_poly.pdbx_seq_one_letter_code
_entity_poly.pdbx_strand_id
1 'polypeptide(L)'
;MANIKIQDVMVFVNGTSRFNNNAFDTVTVKTTIQTDEPITEDYYVPSGVNVTPGILDLLKLQNLEVTPFKASTLLSGTDDIQTQALNGNPSGTLEDAAKLLLLSILKKTPLVPIAGAGNTYELSYEYKIFPLAAIGLPDSYDFQIRVPFDGLGIVQGGRVEVTVVLPRFAEPDPNETKGIDLNGAEISEIFYEMPNVNRKAVTFAYQNDPLFTVRYQHTQGLQ
;
A
#
# COMPACT_ATOMS: atom_id res chain seq x y z
N MET A 1 -12.75 15.88 -11.40
CA MET A 1 -12.09 14.77 -10.68
C MET A 1 -10.80 14.56 -11.42
N ALA A 2 -9.66 14.79 -10.76
CA ALA A 2 -8.38 14.73 -11.43
C ALA A 2 -8.10 13.30 -11.91
N ASN A 3 -7.60 13.16 -13.13
CA ASN A 3 -7.28 11.88 -13.74
C ASN A 3 -5.78 11.79 -13.97
N ILE A 4 -5.22 10.62 -13.65
CA ILE A 4 -3.83 10.27 -13.83
C ILE A 4 -3.49 10.24 -15.30
N LYS A 5 -2.48 11.02 -15.68
CA LYS A 5 -1.70 10.82 -16.91
C LYS A 5 -0.59 9.81 -16.66
N ILE A 6 0.17 10.02 -15.58
CA ILE A 6 1.25 9.13 -15.15
C ILE A 6 1.22 9.06 -13.64
N GLN A 7 1.26 7.85 -13.08
CA GLN A 7 1.60 7.62 -11.69
C GLN A 7 2.70 6.58 -11.60
N ASP A 8 3.89 7.02 -11.21
CA ASP A 8 5.07 6.18 -11.05
C ASP A 8 5.33 5.96 -9.56
N VAL A 9 5.26 4.71 -9.11
CA VAL A 9 5.46 4.30 -7.73
C VAL A 9 6.72 3.47 -7.59
N MET A 10 7.64 3.97 -6.78
CA MET A 10 8.86 3.29 -6.36
C MET A 10 8.69 2.84 -4.91
N VAL A 11 8.78 1.54 -4.69
CA VAL A 11 8.75 0.92 -3.37
C VAL A 11 10.12 0.34 -3.06
N PHE A 12 10.66 0.68 -1.90
CA PHE A 12 11.90 0.12 -1.40
C PHE A 12 11.63 -0.61 -0.09
N VAL A 13 11.92 -1.91 -0.07
CA VAL A 13 11.76 -2.72 1.13
C VAL A 13 13.11 -2.87 1.82
N ASN A 14 13.17 -2.38 3.04
CA ASN A 14 14.28 -2.56 3.96
C ASN A 14 14.06 -3.82 4.79
N GLY A 15 14.98 -4.77 4.67
CA GLY A 15 15.02 -6.01 5.45
C GLY A 15 15.38 -5.80 6.92
N THR A 16 14.72 -4.86 7.61
CA THR A 16 14.99 -4.53 9.01
C THR A 16 14.73 -5.70 9.95
N SER A 17 13.87 -6.65 9.56
CA SER A 17 13.50 -7.83 10.34
C SER A 17 14.72 -8.67 10.70
N ARG A 18 15.66 -8.74 9.77
CA ARG A 18 16.92 -9.46 9.93
C ARG A 18 17.77 -8.90 11.09
N PHE A 19 17.56 -7.63 11.45
CA PHE A 19 18.34 -6.92 12.49
C PHE A 19 17.54 -6.62 13.76
N ASN A 20 16.25 -6.98 13.83
CA ASN A 20 15.37 -6.61 14.93
C ASN A 20 14.62 -7.80 15.57
N ASN A 21 15.23 -9.00 15.49
CA ASN A 21 14.63 -10.27 15.97
C ASN A 21 13.36 -10.65 15.21
N ASN A 22 13.38 -10.48 13.88
CA ASN A 22 12.28 -10.84 12.99
C ASN A 22 10.96 -10.09 13.27
N ALA A 23 11.03 -8.89 13.88
CA ALA A 23 9.84 -8.17 14.31
C ALA A 23 9.08 -7.53 13.12
N PHE A 24 9.78 -6.84 12.23
CA PHE A 24 9.17 -6.19 11.06
C PHE A 24 10.20 -5.78 10.01
N ASP A 25 9.77 -5.73 8.75
CA ASP A 25 10.44 -5.03 7.66
C ASP A 25 9.84 -3.63 7.46
N THR A 26 10.60 -2.73 6.85
CA THR A 26 10.18 -1.34 6.64
C THR A 26 10.05 -1.06 5.14
N VAL A 27 8.89 -0.59 4.72
CA VAL A 27 8.55 -0.28 3.33
C VAL A 27 8.53 1.22 3.16
N THR A 28 9.40 1.74 2.30
CA THR A 28 9.38 3.15 1.88
C THR A 28 8.72 3.23 0.51
N VAL A 29 7.68 4.05 0.38
CA VAL A 29 7.00 4.30 -0.89
C VAL A 29 7.24 5.73 -1.31
N LYS A 30 7.62 5.92 -2.57
CA LYS A 30 7.69 7.21 -3.23
C LYS A 30 6.87 7.15 -4.50
N THR A 31 6.02 8.15 -4.71
CA THR A 31 5.20 8.24 -5.92
C THR A 31 5.36 9.62 -6.54
N THR A 32 5.42 9.63 -7.87
CA THR A 32 5.23 10.83 -8.69
C THR A 32 3.87 10.71 -9.36
N ILE A 33 3.07 11.76 -9.27
CA ILE A 33 1.68 11.77 -9.77
C ILE A 33 1.53 12.97 -10.71
N GLN A 34 1.18 12.72 -11.96
CA GLN A 34 0.83 13.76 -12.92
C GLN A 34 -0.63 13.62 -13.34
N THR A 35 -1.40 14.70 -13.25
CA THR A 35 -2.81 14.73 -13.60
C THR A 35 -3.16 15.71 -14.72
N ASP A 36 -4.37 15.60 -15.25
CA ASP A 36 -4.97 16.55 -16.19
C ASP A 36 -5.42 17.85 -15.50
N GLU A 37 -6.02 17.75 -14.33
CA GLU A 37 -6.51 18.85 -13.48
C GLU A 37 -5.75 18.91 -12.13
N PRO A 38 -5.71 20.06 -11.45
CA PRO A 38 -5.10 20.16 -10.12
C PRO A 38 -5.77 19.24 -9.09
N ILE A 39 -4.97 18.60 -8.24
CA ILE A 39 -5.46 17.91 -7.04
C ILE A 39 -5.50 18.92 -5.89
N THR A 40 -6.68 19.09 -5.28
CA THR A 40 -6.91 20.05 -4.20
C THR A 40 -7.11 19.40 -2.83
N GLU A 41 -7.17 18.07 -2.77
CA GLU A 41 -7.46 17.33 -1.55
C GLU A 41 -6.20 16.70 -0.95
N ASP A 42 -6.20 16.59 0.38
CA ASP A 42 -5.18 15.87 1.13
C ASP A 42 -5.47 14.36 1.14
N TYR A 43 -4.42 13.59 1.37
CA TYR A 43 -4.50 12.14 1.50
C TYR A 43 -4.12 11.70 2.91
N TYR A 44 -4.75 10.62 3.39
CA TYR A 44 -4.24 9.84 4.50
C TYR A 44 -3.29 8.78 3.95
N VAL A 45 -2.09 8.70 4.49
CA VAL A 45 -1.07 7.71 4.10
C VAL A 45 -0.61 6.92 5.32
N PRO A 46 -0.08 5.71 5.14
CA PRO A 46 0.52 4.95 6.24
C PRO A 46 1.54 5.78 7.03
N SER A 47 1.38 5.81 8.35
CA SER A 47 2.14 6.70 9.23
C SER A 47 3.44 6.11 9.77
N GLY A 48 3.66 4.80 9.60
CA GLY A 48 4.82 4.07 10.13
C GLY A 48 4.72 3.69 11.61
N VAL A 49 3.57 3.94 12.25
CA VAL A 49 3.31 3.46 13.60
C VAL A 49 3.39 1.94 13.70
N ASN A 50 3.76 1.44 14.87
CA ASN A 50 3.77 0.00 15.10
C ASN A 50 2.34 -0.48 15.32
N VAL A 51 1.80 -1.19 14.34
CA VAL A 51 0.44 -1.75 14.40
C VAL A 51 0.51 -3.15 14.97
N THR A 52 -0.38 -3.50 15.90
CA THR A 52 -0.44 -4.87 16.41
C THR A 52 -1.02 -5.80 15.34
N PRO A 53 -0.58 -7.07 15.24
CA PRO A 53 -1.11 -8.01 14.25
C PRO A 53 -2.64 -8.13 14.30
N GLY A 54 -3.25 -8.11 15.49
CA GLY A 54 -4.70 -8.18 15.64
C GLY A 54 -5.47 -7.01 15.01
N ILE A 55 -4.88 -5.81 14.93
CA ILE A 55 -5.49 -4.69 14.18
C ILE A 55 -5.43 -4.99 12.68
N LEU A 56 -4.29 -5.47 12.17
CA LEU A 56 -4.14 -5.81 10.75
C LEU A 56 -5.10 -6.93 10.33
N ASP A 57 -5.27 -7.94 11.17
CA ASP A 57 -6.22 -9.03 10.92
C ASP A 57 -7.67 -8.53 10.86
N LEU A 58 -8.03 -7.61 11.76
CA LEU A 58 -9.35 -6.98 11.76
C LEU A 58 -9.58 -6.14 10.48
N LEU A 59 -8.58 -5.36 10.05
CA LEU A 59 -8.67 -4.59 8.80
C LEU A 59 -8.84 -5.51 7.59
N LYS A 60 -8.05 -6.59 7.51
CA LYS A 60 -8.18 -7.61 6.46
C LYS A 60 -9.57 -8.24 6.45
N LEU A 61 -10.15 -8.55 7.63
CA LEU A 61 -11.52 -9.08 7.75
C LEU A 61 -12.59 -8.13 7.19
N GLN A 62 -12.36 -6.81 7.27
CA GLN A 62 -13.24 -5.78 6.73
C GLN A 62 -12.88 -5.37 5.29
N ASN A 63 -11.97 -6.08 4.63
CA ASN A 63 -11.42 -5.73 3.32
C ASN A 63 -10.85 -4.30 3.27
N LEU A 64 -10.30 -3.84 4.39
CA LEU A 64 -9.64 -2.55 4.49
C LEU A 64 -8.13 -2.72 4.31
N GLU A 65 -7.61 -2.04 3.30
CA GLU A 65 -6.21 -2.04 2.96
C GLU A 65 -5.49 -0.88 3.64
N VAL A 66 -4.21 -1.06 3.97
CA VAL A 66 -3.37 0.01 4.54
C VAL A 66 -2.68 0.77 3.40
N THR A 67 -3.49 1.47 2.61
CA THR A 67 -3.08 2.22 1.41
C THR A 67 -3.44 3.70 1.52
N PRO A 68 -3.02 4.57 0.57
CA PRO A 68 -3.45 5.96 0.57
C PRO A 68 -4.94 6.14 0.29
N PHE A 69 -5.63 6.89 1.17
CA PHE A 69 -7.04 7.24 1.01
C PHE A 69 -7.21 8.74 0.86
N LYS A 70 -8.21 9.13 0.07
CA LYS A 70 -8.67 10.50 0.02
C LYS A 70 -9.25 10.88 1.39
N ALA A 71 -8.91 12.07 1.90
CA ALA A 71 -9.26 12.44 3.27
C ALA A 71 -10.77 12.43 3.57
N SER A 72 -11.59 12.74 2.57
CA SER A 72 -13.05 12.76 2.69
C SER A 72 -13.70 11.36 2.68
N THR A 73 -13.09 10.37 2.02
CA THR A 73 -13.63 9.01 1.93
C THR A 73 -13.56 8.27 3.27
N LEU A 74 -12.41 8.32 3.95
CA LEU A 74 -12.15 7.49 5.13
C LEU A 74 -13.01 7.87 6.36
N LEU A 75 -13.37 9.15 6.48
CA LEU A 75 -14.20 9.67 7.58
C LEU A 75 -15.71 9.51 7.32
N SER A 76 -16.09 9.20 6.08
CA SER A 76 -17.49 9.14 5.71
C SER A 76 -18.19 7.97 6.42
N GLY A 77 -19.19 8.31 7.24
CA GLY A 77 -20.05 7.34 7.90
C GLY A 77 -19.47 6.72 9.18
N THR A 78 -18.42 7.27 9.77
CA THR A 78 -17.90 6.80 11.08
C THR A 78 -18.52 7.50 12.29
N ASP A 79 -19.31 8.55 12.06
CA ASP A 79 -19.79 9.46 13.12
C ASP A 79 -20.89 8.84 13.99
N ASP A 80 -21.55 7.78 13.52
CA ASP A 80 -22.69 7.14 14.17
C ASP A 80 -22.35 5.84 14.90
N ILE A 81 -21.07 5.50 15.08
CA ILE A 81 -20.63 4.28 15.79
C ILE A 81 -21.29 4.08 17.16
N GLN A 82 -21.47 5.15 17.94
CA GLN A 82 -22.17 5.07 19.24
C GLN A 82 -23.65 4.72 19.06
N THR A 83 -24.29 5.28 18.05
CA THR A 83 -25.68 4.99 17.68
C THR A 83 -25.82 3.53 17.22
N GLN A 84 -24.89 3.04 16.38
CA GLN A 84 -24.88 1.64 15.94
C GLN A 84 -24.75 0.67 17.12
N ALA A 85 -23.85 0.97 18.06
CA ALA A 85 -23.65 0.15 19.25
C ALA A 85 -24.87 0.14 20.19
N LEU A 86 -25.46 1.32 20.46
CA LEU A 86 -26.65 1.45 21.32
C LEU A 86 -27.88 0.78 20.73
N ASN A 87 -27.98 0.74 19.40
CA ASN A 87 -29.05 0.04 18.69
C ASN A 87 -28.81 -1.48 18.58
N GLY A 88 -27.70 -2.00 19.12
CA GLY A 88 -27.36 -3.41 19.04
C GLY A 88 -27.04 -3.88 17.61
N ASN A 89 -26.45 -3.02 16.78
CA ASN A 89 -25.97 -3.36 15.43
C ASN A 89 -24.46 -3.66 15.45
N PRO A 90 -24.04 -4.91 15.69
CA PRO A 90 -22.62 -5.26 15.74
C PRO A 90 -21.91 -5.10 14.39
N SER A 91 -22.61 -5.25 13.27
CA SER A 91 -22.00 -5.13 11.93
C SER A 91 -21.59 -3.69 11.64
N GLY A 92 -22.50 -2.72 11.87
CA GLY A 92 -22.19 -1.29 11.69
C GLY A 92 -21.10 -0.83 12.66
N THR A 93 -21.20 -1.26 13.93
CA THR A 93 -20.17 -0.96 14.94
C THR A 93 -18.79 -1.47 14.52
N LEU A 94 -18.71 -2.67 13.94
CA LEU A 94 -17.46 -3.27 13.48
C LEU A 94 -16.87 -2.50 12.29
N GLU A 95 -17.71 -2.14 11.32
CA GLU A 95 -17.31 -1.38 10.14
C GLU A 95 -16.71 -0.02 10.54
N ASP A 96 -17.42 0.73 11.39
CA ASP A 96 -16.99 2.06 11.83
C ASP A 96 -15.72 1.97 12.68
N ALA A 97 -15.65 1.00 13.60
CA ALA A 97 -14.47 0.76 14.41
C ALA A 97 -13.24 0.44 13.54
N ALA A 98 -13.41 -0.38 12.50
CA ALA A 98 -12.31 -0.73 11.61
C ALA A 98 -11.82 0.48 10.79
N LYS A 99 -12.73 1.33 10.28
CA LYS A 99 -12.36 2.58 9.61
C LYS A 99 -11.62 3.55 10.56
N LEU A 100 -12.08 3.69 11.80
CA LEU A 100 -11.42 4.54 12.80
C LEU A 100 -10.05 3.98 13.22
N LEU A 101 -9.91 2.65 13.32
CA LEU A 101 -8.62 2.00 13.54
C LEU A 101 -7.67 2.22 12.36
N LEU A 102 -8.15 2.08 11.12
CA LEU A 102 -7.38 2.42 9.93
C LEU A 102 -6.92 3.88 9.99
N LEU A 103 -7.83 4.83 10.24
CA LEU A 103 -7.49 6.24 10.41
C LEU A 103 -6.40 6.46 11.46
N SER A 104 -6.44 5.74 12.59
CA SER A 104 -5.46 5.86 13.68
C SER A 104 -4.05 5.43 13.30
N ILE A 105 -3.88 4.63 12.24
CA ILE A 105 -2.59 4.18 11.74
C ILE A 105 -2.13 4.95 10.48
N LEU A 106 -2.97 5.86 9.98
CA LEU A 106 -2.62 6.76 8.88
C LEU A 106 -2.29 8.16 9.41
N LYS A 107 -1.63 8.97 8.57
CA LYS A 107 -1.38 10.39 8.81
C LYS A 107 -1.83 11.21 7.62
N LYS A 108 -2.45 12.35 7.88
CA LYS A 108 -2.80 13.30 6.83
C LYS A 108 -1.53 13.89 6.23
N THR A 109 -1.37 13.78 4.92
CA THR A 109 -0.20 14.23 4.18
C THR A 109 -0.65 14.94 2.90
N PRO A 110 -0.27 16.21 2.70
CA PRO A 110 -0.54 16.91 1.45
C PRO A 110 0.36 16.36 0.33
N LEU A 111 -0.13 16.44 -0.91
CA LEU A 111 0.69 16.22 -2.09
C LEU A 111 1.64 17.41 -2.27
N VAL A 112 2.93 17.15 -2.48
CA VAL A 112 3.95 18.20 -2.65
C VAL A 112 4.09 18.52 -4.13
N PRO A 113 3.77 19.74 -4.61
CA PRO A 113 3.91 20.09 -6.02
C PRO A 113 5.38 20.08 -6.48
N ILE A 114 5.64 19.57 -7.67
CA ILE A 114 6.97 19.64 -8.30
C ILE A 114 7.13 21.01 -8.96
N ALA A 115 8.17 21.75 -8.55
CA ALA A 115 8.45 23.07 -9.09
C ALA A 115 8.69 23.03 -10.61
N GLY A 116 8.02 23.91 -11.35
CA GLY A 116 8.13 24.00 -12.81
C GLY A 116 7.35 22.94 -13.59
N ALA A 117 6.62 22.05 -12.92
CA ALA A 117 5.75 21.06 -13.54
C ALA A 117 4.26 21.35 -13.22
N GLY A 118 3.42 21.39 -14.26
CA GLY A 118 1.98 21.60 -14.08
C GLY A 118 1.31 20.32 -13.56
N ASN A 119 0.42 20.45 -12.57
CA ASN A 119 -0.39 19.36 -11.99
C ASN A 119 0.43 18.09 -11.71
N THR A 120 1.66 18.28 -11.22
CA THR A 120 2.59 17.17 -10.92
C THR A 120 3.02 17.26 -9.47
N TYR A 121 2.97 16.13 -8.77
CA TYR A 121 3.13 16.06 -7.34
C TYR A 121 4.01 14.87 -6.94
N GLU A 122 4.70 15.02 -5.80
CA GLU A 122 5.38 13.96 -5.10
C GLU A 122 4.64 13.63 -3.81
N LEU A 123 4.63 12.34 -3.46
CA LEU A 123 4.24 11.85 -2.16
C LEU A 123 5.20 10.76 -1.72
N SER A 124 5.62 10.81 -0.46
CA SER A 124 6.50 9.82 0.14
C SER A 124 5.99 9.43 1.52
N TYR A 125 5.95 8.14 1.81
CA TYR A 125 5.55 7.62 3.11
C TYR A 125 6.28 6.30 3.41
N GLU A 126 6.26 5.92 4.68
CA GLU A 126 6.94 4.73 5.17
C GLU A 126 6.02 3.98 6.13
N TYR A 127 6.05 2.65 6.06
CA TYR A 127 5.32 1.80 6.99
C TYR A 127 6.02 0.48 7.26
N LYS A 128 5.54 -0.22 8.29
CA LYS A 128 6.09 -1.50 8.72
C LYS A 128 5.23 -2.64 8.22
N ILE A 129 5.88 -3.74 7.86
CA ILE A 129 5.24 -5.00 7.48
C ILE A 129 5.77 -6.12 8.37
N PHE A 130 4.91 -7.06 8.69
CA PHE A 130 5.16 -8.05 9.75
C PHE A 130 5.29 -9.45 9.15
N PRO A 131 6.07 -10.34 9.79
CA PRO A 131 6.20 -11.70 9.31
C PRO A 131 4.87 -12.44 9.32
N LEU A 132 4.66 -13.30 8.34
CA LEU A 132 3.48 -14.16 8.19
C LEU A 132 3.53 -15.40 9.10
N ALA A 133 4.10 -15.25 10.29
CA ALA A 133 4.29 -16.32 11.27
C ALA A 133 2.97 -16.96 11.72
N ALA A 134 1.88 -16.17 11.79
CA ALA A 134 0.55 -16.65 12.18
C ALA A 134 -0.01 -17.71 11.21
N ILE A 135 0.42 -17.73 9.95
CA ILE A 135 0.03 -18.71 8.94
C ILE A 135 1.15 -19.72 8.63
N GLY A 136 2.16 -19.82 9.51
CA GLY A 136 3.26 -20.77 9.38
C GLY A 136 4.39 -20.34 8.45
N LEU A 137 4.46 -19.06 8.06
CA LEU A 137 5.48 -18.51 7.18
C LEU A 137 6.31 -17.42 7.90
N PRO A 138 7.16 -17.78 8.88
CA PRO A 138 7.80 -16.82 9.77
C PRO A 138 8.83 -15.89 9.11
N ASP A 139 9.39 -16.27 7.96
CA ASP A 139 10.37 -15.48 7.22
C ASP A 139 9.79 -14.81 5.97
N SER A 140 8.47 -14.92 5.78
CA SER A 140 7.75 -14.35 4.65
C SER A 140 6.97 -13.12 5.05
N TYR A 141 6.86 -12.18 4.13
CA TYR A 141 6.20 -10.88 4.32
C TYR A 141 5.29 -10.61 3.14
N ASP A 142 4.15 -9.97 3.39
CA ASP A 142 3.26 -9.44 2.36
C ASP A 142 3.00 -7.94 2.55
N PHE A 143 2.73 -7.27 1.44
CA PHE A 143 2.14 -5.94 1.45
C PHE A 143 1.40 -5.66 0.15
N GLN A 144 0.58 -4.61 0.20
CA GLN A 144 -0.26 -4.21 -0.91
C GLN A 144 -0.04 -2.74 -1.27
N ILE A 145 -0.10 -2.45 -2.56
CA ILE A 145 -0.04 -1.11 -3.12
C ILE A 145 -1.24 -0.96 -4.06
N ARG A 146 -2.12 -0.01 -3.74
CA ARG A 146 -3.23 0.37 -4.60
C ARG A 146 -2.86 1.60 -5.40
N VAL A 147 -2.99 1.51 -6.72
CA VAL A 147 -2.92 2.64 -7.63
C VAL A 147 -4.09 2.57 -8.62
N PRO A 148 -4.55 3.70 -9.17
CA PRO A 148 -4.25 5.04 -8.69
C PRO A 148 -4.79 5.23 -7.28
N PHE A 149 -4.42 6.33 -6.63
CA PHE A 149 -4.95 6.60 -5.30
C PHE A 149 -6.45 6.85 -5.31
N ASP A 150 -7.08 6.60 -4.18
CA ASP A 150 -8.51 6.78 -4.01
C ASP A 150 -9.00 8.15 -4.51
N GLY A 151 -10.11 8.13 -5.25
CA GLY A 151 -10.71 9.31 -5.87
C GLY A 151 -9.97 9.89 -7.08
N LEU A 152 -8.98 9.20 -7.65
CA LEU A 152 -8.34 9.56 -8.91
C LEU A 152 -8.74 8.56 -10.01
N GLY A 153 -9.11 9.06 -11.18
CA GLY A 153 -9.29 8.24 -12.38
C GLY A 153 -8.00 8.10 -13.18
N ILE A 154 -8.03 7.41 -14.31
CA ILE A 154 -6.92 7.36 -15.28
C ILE A 154 -7.45 7.90 -16.63
N VAL A 155 -6.72 8.83 -17.25
CA VAL A 155 -7.10 9.34 -18.59
C VAL A 155 -6.93 8.24 -19.64
N GLN A 156 -7.59 8.37 -20.79
CA GLN A 156 -7.32 7.48 -21.92
C GLN A 156 -5.84 7.58 -22.34
N GLY A 157 -5.13 6.44 -22.31
CA GLY A 157 -3.69 6.38 -22.58
C GLY A 157 -2.79 6.78 -21.40
N GLY A 158 -3.37 7.07 -20.24
CA GLY A 158 -2.63 7.22 -18.99
C GLY A 158 -2.03 5.89 -18.53
N ARG A 159 -1.08 5.96 -17.59
CA ARG A 159 -0.35 4.77 -17.12
C ARG A 159 -0.06 4.84 -15.62
N VAL A 160 -0.19 3.69 -14.98
CA VAL A 160 0.34 3.46 -13.63
C VAL A 160 1.46 2.44 -13.69
N GLU A 161 2.56 2.73 -12.99
CA GLU A 161 3.75 1.90 -12.93
C GLU A 161 4.12 1.69 -11.47
N VAL A 162 4.44 0.45 -11.10
CA VAL A 162 4.90 0.12 -9.75
C VAL A 162 6.16 -0.70 -9.85
N THR A 163 7.24 -0.18 -9.28
CA THR A 163 8.52 -0.86 -9.16
C THR A 163 8.82 -1.10 -7.70
N VAL A 164 9.01 -2.37 -7.33
CA VAL A 164 9.31 -2.79 -5.98
C VAL A 164 10.71 -3.35 -5.93
N VAL A 165 11.58 -2.78 -5.10
CA VAL A 165 12.92 -3.30 -4.84
C VAL A 165 12.92 -4.04 -3.51
N LEU A 166 13.14 -5.35 -3.57
CA LEU A 166 13.11 -6.24 -2.41
C LEU A 166 14.41 -6.15 -1.59
N PRO A 167 14.40 -6.64 -0.34
CA PRO A 167 15.61 -6.71 0.48
C PRO A 167 16.70 -7.56 -0.17
N ARG A 168 17.95 -7.42 0.32
CA ARG A 168 19.04 -8.28 -0.14
C ARG A 168 18.77 -9.72 0.23
N PHE A 169 19.02 -10.65 -0.68
CA PHE A 169 18.82 -12.09 -0.52
C PHE A 169 17.37 -12.51 -0.24
N ALA A 170 16.40 -11.64 -0.54
CA ALA A 170 15.00 -12.00 -0.52
C ALA A 170 14.60 -12.64 -1.86
N GLU A 171 13.76 -13.66 -1.78
CA GLU A 171 13.16 -14.32 -2.95
C GLU A 171 11.68 -13.94 -3.03
N PRO A 172 11.21 -13.38 -4.15
CA PRO A 172 9.78 -13.16 -4.37
C PRO A 172 9.04 -14.49 -4.47
N ASP A 173 7.81 -14.54 -3.97
CA ASP A 173 6.89 -15.65 -4.19
C ASP A 173 6.06 -15.37 -5.45
N PRO A 174 6.29 -16.09 -6.57
CA PRO A 174 5.59 -15.84 -7.83
C PRO A 174 4.12 -16.28 -7.83
N ASN A 175 3.67 -17.09 -6.85
CA ASN A 175 2.26 -17.50 -6.79
C ASN A 175 1.39 -16.46 -6.09
N GLU A 176 2.01 -15.64 -5.25
CA GLU A 176 1.33 -14.72 -4.34
C GLU A 176 1.62 -13.25 -4.71
N THR A 177 2.68 -13.00 -5.48
CA THR A 177 3.00 -11.69 -6.04
C THR A 177 2.26 -11.48 -7.34
N LYS A 178 1.26 -10.59 -7.35
CA LYS A 178 0.42 -10.34 -8.52
C LYS A 178 -0.31 -9.00 -8.43
N GLY A 179 -0.67 -8.46 -9.58
CA GLY A 179 -1.70 -7.41 -9.66
C GLY A 179 -3.07 -8.00 -9.91
N ILE A 180 -4.11 -7.40 -9.33
CA ILE A 180 -5.51 -7.73 -9.63
C ILE A 180 -6.22 -6.43 -9.97
N ASP A 181 -6.88 -6.38 -11.13
CA ASP A 181 -7.68 -5.22 -11.53
C ASP A 181 -9.09 -5.22 -10.92
N LEU A 182 -9.85 -4.15 -11.17
CA LEU A 182 -11.23 -4.02 -10.67
C LEU A 182 -12.20 -5.12 -11.12
N ASN A 183 -11.89 -5.82 -12.22
CA ASN A 183 -12.71 -6.92 -12.74
C ASN A 183 -12.22 -8.29 -12.23
N GLY A 184 -11.19 -8.32 -11.40
CA GLY A 184 -10.57 -9.55 -10.90
C GLY A 184 -9.58 -10.18 -11.88
N ALA A 185 -9.19 -9.48 -12.95
CA ALA A 185 -8.19 -10.00 -13.88
C ALA A 185 -6.79 -9.84 -13.29
N GLU A 186 -5.99 -10.90 -13.40
CA GLU A 186 -4.60 -10.89 -12.95
C GLU A 186 -3.71 -10.12 -13.94
N ILE A 187 -2.78 -9.35 -13.38
CA ILE A 187 -1.82 -8.53 -14.11
C ILE A 187 -0.45 -9.13 -13.88
N SER A 188 0.19 -9.55 -14.97
CA SER A 188 1.50 -10.16 -14.93
C SER A 188 2.58 -9.18 -14.47
N GLU A 189 3.38 -9.67 -13.54
CA GLU A 189 4.59 -9.05 -13.02
C GLU A 189 5.81 -9.40 -13.87
N ILE A 190 6.82 -8.55 -13.81
CA ILE A 190 8.16 -8.84 -14.35
C ILE A 190 9.15 -8.82 -13.21
N PHE A 191 9.88 -9.92 -13.03
CA PHE A 191 10.98 -10.02 -12.10
C PHE A 191 12.29 -9.62 -12.75
N TYR A 192 13.08 -8.81 -12.05
CA TYR A 192 14.42 -8.41 -12.49
C TYR A 192 15.45 -8.71 -11.40
N GLU A 193 16.55 -9.37 -11.76
CA GLU A 193 17.63 -9.68 -10.83
C GLU A 193 18.74 -8.63 -10.88
N MET A 194 19.22 -8.22 -9.71
CA MET A 194 20.34 -7.29 -9.53
C MET A 194 21.50 -8.03 -8.84
N PRO A 195 22.27 -8.84 -9.58
CA PRO A 195 23.22 -9.80 -9.00
C PRO A 195 24.31 -9.13 -8.18
N ASN A 196 24.83 -7.98 -8.64
CA ASN A 196 25.93 -7.27 -7.95
C ASN A 196 25.58 -6.82 -6.52
N VAL A 197 24.30 -6.67 -6.20
CA VAL A 197 23.83 -6.24 -4.87
C VAL A 197 22.99 -7.32 -4.17
N ASN A 198 22.82 -8.48 -4.81
CA ASN A 198 21.95 -9.58 -4.38
C ASN A 198 20.52 -9.10 -4.07
N ARG A 199 19.94 -8.26 -4.93
CA ARG A 199 18.54 -7.81 -4.83
C ARG A 199 17.75 -8.30 -6.03
N LYS A 200 16.44 -8.31 -5.86
CA LYS A 200 15.49 -8.50 -6.95
C LYS A 200 14.50 -7.34 -6.95
N ALA A 201 13.98 -7.02 -8.13
CA ALA A 201 12.89 -6.09 -8.28
C ALA A 201 11.69 -6.78 -8.94
N VAL A 202 10.50 -6.30 -8.60
CA VAL A 202 9.24 -6.69 -9.23
C VAL A 202 8.65 -5.44 -9.84
N THR A 203 8.28 -5.49 -11.11
CA THR A 203 7.66 -4.35 -11.79
C THR A 203 6.29 -4.72 -12.34
N PHE A 204 5.36 -3.79 -12.23
CA PHE A 204 4.03 -3.85 -12.79
C PHE A 204 3.76 -2.62 -13.64
N ALA A 205 3.01 -2.79 -14.73
CA ALA A 205 2.53 -1.69 -15.55
C ALA A 205 1.09 -1.96 -15.96
N TYR A 206 0.19 -1.00 -15.70
CA TYR A 206 -1.23 -1.20 -16.01
C TYR A 206 -1.96 0.12 -16.28
N GLN A 207 -3.23 0.01 -16.69
CA GLN A 207 -4.07 1.15 -17.11
C GLN A 207 -5.40 1.27 -16.36
N ASN A 208 -5.81 0.30 -15.53
CA ASN A 208 -7.09 0.34 -14.78
C ASN A 208 -6.90 -0.10 -13.31
N ASP A 209 -6.99 0.84 -12.37
CA ASP A 209 -6.99 0.72 -10.91
C ASP A 209 -6.60 -0.64 -10.28
N PRO A 210 -5.33 -1.06 -10.40
CA PRO A 210 -4.89 -2.34 -9.85
C PRO A 210 -4.57 -2.29 -8.35
N LEU A 211 -4.87 -3.39 -7.67
CA LEU A 211 -4.27 -3.75 -6.39
C LEU A 211 -3.07 -4.66 -6.64
N PHE A 212 -1.88 -4.20 -6.31
CA PHE A 212 -0.67 -5.02 -6.38
C PHE A 212 -0.36 -5.62 -5.02
N THR A 213 -0.26 -6.94 -4.97
CA THR A 213 0.24 -7.68 -3.81
C THR A 213 1.66 -8.14 -4.11
N VAL A 214 2.59 -7.92 -3.18
CA VAL A 214 3.94 -8.47 -3.26
C VAL A 214 4.22 -9.31 -2.03
N ARG A 215 4.62 -10.56 -2.26
CA ARG A 215 5.11 -11.47 -1.22
C ARG A 215 6.55 -11.84 -1.51
N TYR A 216 7.35 -11.87 -0.45
CA TYR A 216 8.72 -12.36 -0.52
C TYR A 216 9.09 -13.11 0.76
N GLN A 217 10.20 -13.85 0.70
CA GLN A 217 10.78 -14.57 1.81
C GLN A 217 12.27 -14.22 1.95
N HIS A 218 12.75 -14.03 3.18
CA HIS A 218 14.20 -14.02 3.43
C HIS A 218 14.72 -15.46 3.39
N THR A 219 15.62 -15.77 2.45
CA THR A 219 16.11 -17.15 2.25
C THR A 219 17.47 -17.41 2.89
N GLN A 220 18.15 -16.37 3.38
CA GLN A 220 19.50 -16.47 3.93
C GLN A 220 19.66 -15.66 5.22
N GLY A 221 20.42 -16.20 6.17
CA GLY A 221 20.83 -15.50 7.39
C GLY A 221 21.71 -14.27 7.09
N LEU A 222 21.83 -13.35 8.04
CA LEU A 222 22.76 -12.23 7.92
C LEU A 222 24.20 -12.76 7.77
N GLN A 223 24.90 -12.34 6.72
CA GLN A 223 26.36 -12.52 6.60
C GLN A 223 27.08 -11.40 7.35
#